data_AF-A0A553AX19-F1
#
_entry.id   AF-A0A553AX19-F1
#
_cell.length_a   1.000
_cell.length_b   1.000
_cell.length_c   1.000
_cell.angle_alpha   90.00
_cell.angle_beta   90.00
_cell.angle_gamma   90.00
#
_symmetry.space_group_name_H-M   'P 1'
#
loop_
_entity.id
_entity.type
_entity.pdbx_description
1 polymer ?
#
loop_
_entity_poly.entity_id
_entity_poly.type
_entity_poly.pdbx_seq_one_letter_code
_entity_poly.pdbx_strand_id
1 'polypeptide(L)' 'MIARLPLRGRTPHPTLNKLIERHGTATVLFALIATIIRRRPRRANGVPVTMLSPHLRRDIGLPPHCEERPRHWDIRH' A
#
# COMPACT_ATOMS: atom_id res chain seq x y z
N MET A 1 17.84 10.39 29.66
CA MET A 1 18.86 9.53 29.01
C MET A 1 18.67 9.60 27.50
N ILE A 2 19.67 10.06 26.75
CA ILE A 2 19.63 10.13 25.28
C ILE A 2 20.11 8.79 24.73
N ALA A 3 19.26 8.08 23.98
CA ALA A 3 19.63 6.83 23.33
C ALA A 3 20.66 7.10 22.22
N ARG A 4 21.89 6.60 22.39
CA ARG A 4 22.91 6.60 21.34
C ARG A 4 22.59 5.49 20.34
N LEU A 5 21.90 5.83 19.26
CA LEU A 5 21.71 4.94 18.13
C LEU A 5 23.04 4.84 17.35
N PRO A 6 23.62 3.65 17.17
CA PRO A 6 24.76 3.49 16.27
C PRO A 6 24.25 3.76 14.86
N LEU A 7 24.70 4.86 14.27
CA LEU A 7 24.57 5.14 12.84
C LEU A 7 25.47 4.14 12.11
N ARG A 8 25.00 2.89 12.01
CA ARG A 8 25.65 1.86 11.21
C ARG A 8 25.56 2.37 9.78
N GLY A 9 26.69 2.87 9.25
CA GLY A 9 26.82 3.34 7.88
C GLY A 9 26.37 2.24 6.94
N ARG A 10 25.10 2.30 6.55
CA ARG A 10 24.49 1.34 5.65
C ARG A 10 25.13 1.64 4.30
N THR A 11 26.00 0.76 3.85
CA THR A 11 26.54 0.85 2.49
C THR A 11 25.34 1.04 1.55
N PRO A 12 25.38 2.03 0.63
CA PRO A 12 24.30 2.22 -0.32
C PRO A 12 24.08 0.88 -1.00
N HIS A 13 22.85 0.37 -0.86
CA HIS A 13 22.44 -0.91 -1.41
C HIS A 13 22.97 -1.00 -2.85
N PRO A 14 23.57 -2.11 -3.31
CA PRO A 14 24.24 -2.18 -4.61
C PRO A 14 23.37 -1.69 -5.79
N THR A 15 22.04 -1.76 -5.64
CA THR A 15 21.06 -1.17 -6.53
C THR A 15 21.14 0.37 -6.63
N LEU A 16 21.31 1.09 -5.52
CA LEU A 16 21.48 2.55 -5.51
C LEU A 16 22.76 2.96 -6.23
N ASN A 17 23.86 2.24 -6.05
CA ASN A 17 25.11 2.51 -6.77
C ASN A 17 24.91 2.36 -8.28
N LYS A 18 24.20 1.31 -8.74
CA LYS A 18 23.84 1.15 -10.16
C LYS A 18 22.94 2.28 -10.68
N LEU A 19 22.03 2.80 -9.85
CA LEU A 19 21.18 3.94 -10.20
C LEU A 19 22.00 5.23 -10.35
N ILE A 20 22.94 5.47 -9.42
CA ILE A 20 23.84 6.63 -9.46
C ILE A 20 24.76 6.54 -10.68
N GLU A 21 25.31 5.37 -10.96
CA GLU A 21 26.16 5.14 -12.14
C GLU A 21 25.42 5.39 -13.46
N ARG A 22 24.13 4.99 -13.55
CA ARG A 22 23.32 5.15 -14.76
C ARG A 22 22.74 6.55 -14.96
N HIS A 23 22.36 7.24 -13.88
CA HIS A 23 21.58 8.49 -13.96
C HIS A 23 22.28 9.71 -13.36
N GLY A 24 23.42 9.51 -12.70
CA GLY A 24 24.15 10.54 -11.98
C GLY A 24 23.58 10.82 -10.59
N THR A 25 24.45 11.30 -9.70
CA THR A 25 24.13 11.55 -8.29
C THR A 25 23.05 12.61 -8.11
N ALA A 26 23.08 13.68 -8.91
CA ALA A 26 22.10 14.77 -8.84
C ALA A 26 20.68 14.30 -9.17
N THR A 27 20.53 13.49 -10.22
CA THR A 27 19.25 12.92 -10.64
C THR A 27 18.68 11.99 -9.58
N VAL A 28 19.51 11.11 -9.01
CA VAL A 28 19.09 10.19 -7.96
C VAL A 28 18.69 10.95 -6.69
N LEU A 29 19.44 12.00 -6.32
CA LEU A 29 19.11 12.86 -5.18
C LEU A 29 17.78 13.59 -5.38
N PHE A 30 17.57 14.18 -6.57
CA PHE A 30 16.31 14.83 -6.89
C PHE A 30 15.14 13.85 -6.88
N ALA A 31 15.31 12.65 -7.44
CA ALA A 31 14.30 11.60 -7.39
C ALA A 31 13.99 11.16 -5.95
N LEU A 32 15.01 11.03 -5.09
CA LEU A 32 14.83 10.71 -3.69
C LEU A 32 13.98 11.79 -2.99
N ILE A 33 14.35 13.06 -3.15
CA ILE A 33 13.60 14.20 -2.59
C ILE A 33 12.16 14.21 -3.14
N ALA A 34 12.00 14.03 -4.44
CA ALA A 34 10.70 13.98 -5.09
C ALA A 34 9.84 12.84 -4.53
N THR A 35 10.39 11.67 -4.20
CA THR A 35 9.63 10.57 -3.58
C THR A 35 9.20 10.85 -2.14
N ILE A 36 9.98 11.65 -1.40
CA ILE A 36 9.62 12.06 -0.03
C ILE A 36 8.47 13.08 -0.08
N ILE A 37 8.59 14.08 -0.97
CA ILE A 37 7.59 15.16 -1.10
C ILE A 37 6.31 14.64 -1.75
N ARG A 38 6.44 13.80 -2.78
CA ARG A 38 5.30 13.22 -3.49
C ARG A 38 4.64 12.22 -2.56
N ARG A 39 3.56 12.65 -1.88
CA ARG A 39 2.62 11.77 -1.19
C ARG A 39 2.32 10.60 -2.11
N ARG A 40 2.86 9.42 -1.77
CA ARG A 40 2.60 8.19 -2.51
C ARG A 40 1.09 8.05 -2.58
N PRO A 41 0.45 8.10 -3.76
CA PRO A 41 -0.94 7.69 -3.84
C PRO A 41 -0.94 6.27 -3.29
N ARG A 42 -1.64 6.08 -2.16
CA ARG A 42 -1.79 4.78 -1.51
C ARG A 42 -2.25 3.86 -2.62
N ARG A 43 -1.34 2.99 -3.11
CA ARG A 43 -1.62 2.14 -4.26
C ARG A 43 -2.97 1.49 -3.96
N ALA A 44 -3.96 1.72 -4.81
CA ALA A 44 -5.27 1.07 -4.74
C ALA A 44 -5.15 -0.42 -5.13
N ASN A 45 -4.07 -1.08 -4.70
CA ASN A 45 -3.79 -2.49 -4.96
C ASN A 45 -4.54 -3.40 -3.98
N GLY A 46 -5.67 -2.95 -3.46
CA GLY A 46 -6.59 -3.79 -2.71
C GLY A 46 -7.85 -3.94 -3.53
N VAL A 47 -8.31 -5.18 -3.72
CA VAL A 47 -9.70 -5.43 -4.12
C VAL A 47 -10.57 -4.64 -3.13
N PRO A 48 -11.46 -3.74 -3.59
CA PRO A 48 -12.27 -2.96 -2.69
C PRO A 48 -13.04 -3.92 -1.78
N VAL A 49 -13.16 -3.58 -0.50
CA VAL A 49 -13.80 -4.43 0.51
C VAL A 49 -15.21 -4.89 0.09
N THR A 50 -15.88 -4.08 -0.74
CA THR A 50 -17.18 -4.36 -1.36
C THR A 50 -17.16 -5.48 -2.40
N MET A 51 -16.01 -5.80 -2.99
CA MET A 51 -15.82 -6.89 -3.96
C MET A 51 -15.36 -8.21 -3.32
N LEU A 52 -15.27 -8.29 -1.98
CA LEU A 52 -14.97 -9.56 -1.31
C LEU A 52 -16.20 -10.47 -1.31
N SER A 53 -15.98 -11.76 -1.59
CA SER A 53 -17.04 -12.77 -1.47
C SER A 53 -17.58 -12.86 -0.03
N PRO A 54 -18.85 -13.26 0.16
CA PRO A 54 -19.46 -13.34 1.49
C PRO A 54 -18.68 -14.24 2.48
N HIS A 55 -18.12 -15.35 1.98
CA HIS A 55 -17.32 -16.27 2.78
C HIS A 55 -16.03 -15.61 3.26
N LEU A 56 -15.32 -14.94 2.35
CA LEU A 56 -14.06 -14.27 2.69
C LEU A 56 -14.29 -13.13 3.69
N ARG A 57 -15.39 -12.38 3.56
CA ARG A 57 -15.80 -11.35 4.55
C ARG A 57 -16.03 -11.95 5.93
N ARG A 58 -16.67 -13.13 6.01
CA ARG A 58 -16.91 -13.83 7.28
C ARG A 58 -15.60 -14.24 7.94
N ASP A 59 -14.68 -14.79 7.17
CA ASP A 59 -13.40 -15.31 7.70
C ASP A 59 -12.49 -14.21 8.26
N ILE A 60 -12.60 -12.99 7.74
CA ILE A 60 -11.86 -11.81 8.22
C ILE A 60 -12.65 -10.95 9.22
N GLY A 61 -13.84 -11.39 9.65
CA GLY A 61 -14.67 -10.69 10.63
C GLY A 61 -15.34 -9.40 10.12
N LEU A 62 -15.50 -9.26 8.80
CA LEU A 62 -16.21 -8.13 8.21
C LEU A 62 -17.73 -8.36 8.24
N PRO A 63 -18.54 -7.30 8.47
CA PRO A 63 -19.99 -7.42 8.46
C PRO A 63 -20.47 -7.90 7.08
N PRO A 64 -21.58 -8.65 7.00
CA PRO A 64 -22.15 -9.05 5.73
C PRO A 64 -22.43 -7.81 4.87
N HIS A 65 -22.15 -7.90 3.57
CA HIS A 65 -22.60 -6.86 2.66
C HIS A 65 -24.12 -7.03 2.54
N CYS A 66 -24.90 -6.04 3.00
CA CYS A 66 -26.33 -6.00 2.72
C CYS A 66 -26.50 -5.75 1.23
N GLU A 67 -26.53 -6.82 0.44
CA GLU A 67 -27.15 -6.75 -0.87
C GLU A 67 -28.67 -6.68 -0.61
N GLU A 68 -29.27 -5.52 -0.92
CA GLU A 68 -30.72 -5.32 -0.98
C GLU A 68 -31.32 -6.15 -2.14
N ARG A 69 -31.15 -7.48 -2.11
CA ARG A 69 -31.88 -8.34 -3.02
C ARG A 69 -33.28 -8.55 -2.46
N PRO A 70 -34.34 -8.40 -3.28
CA PRO A 70 -35.68 -8.80 -2.87
C PRO A 70 -35.64 -10.27 -2.47
N ARG A 71 -36.20 -10.56 -1.30
CA ARG A 71 -36.34 -11.91 -0.79
C ARG A 71 -37.18 -12.69 -1.80
N HIS A 72 -36.60 -13.69 -2.45
CA HIS A 72 -37.32 -14.52 -3.45
C HIS A 72 -38.55 -15.24 -2.88
N TRP A 73 -38.70 -15.29 -1.55
CA TRP A 73 -39.85 -15.83 -0.84
C TRP A 73 -40.93 -14.79 -0.55
N ASP A 74 -40.67 -13.50 -0.80
CA ASP A 74 -41.65 -12.43 -0.65
C ASP A 74 -42.51 -12.36 -1.92
N ILE A 75 -43.53 -13.22 -1.97
CA ILE A 75 -44.53 -13.29 -3.05
C ILE A 75 -45.59 -12.18 -2.97
N ARG A 76 -45.39 -11.15 -2.13
CA ARG A 76 -46.29 -10.01 -2.01
C ARG A 76 -45.89 -8.91 -3.00
N HIS A 77 -46.09 -9.16 -4.29
CA HIS A 77 -46.09 -8.15 -5.33
C HIS A 77 -47.44 -8.14 -6.05
#